data_AF-A0A2M8D0Q9-F1
#
_entry.id   AF-A0A2M8D0Q9-F1
#
_cell.length_a   1.000
_cell.length_b   1.000
_cell.length_c   1.000
_cell.angle_alpha   90.00
_cell.angle_beta   90.00
_cell.angle_gamma   90.00
#
_symmetry.space_group_name_H-M   'P 1'
#
loop_
_entity.id
_entity.type
_entity.pdbx_description
1 polymer ?
#
loop_
_entity_poly.entity_id
_entity_poly.type
_entity_poly.pdbx_seq_one_letter_code
_entity_poly.pdbx_strand_id
1 'polypeptide(L)'
;MAGIIIAWSFFSFIFFKVMIDAGLNSDITVLASLLMAIVFGGIVFFSSGVYAMKLFYINANPGSRSATLGEIIAKTIWPFLLFCAGFIISSRFIVFGFSKKLDREFSGYNGEEEFFWFCLFICIPLIVHYIMVLFPTYQNTAERFNKTKEME
;
A
#
# COMPACT_ATOMS: atom_id res chain seq x y z
N MET A 1 4.41 4.39 16.52
CA MET A 1 4.23 3.43 15.41
C MET A 1 2.91 2.66 15.52
N ALA A 2 2.62 1.99 16.65
CA ALA A 2 1.39 1.20 16.83
C ALA A 2 0.08 1.99 16.52
N GLY A 3 -0.06 3.22 17.02
CA GLY A 3 -1.25 4.04 16.75
C GLY A 3 -1.46 4.36 15.26
N ILE A 4 -0.38 4.54 14.50
CA ILE A 4 -0.43 4.78 13.04
C ILE A 4 -0.91 3.52 12.32
N ILE A 5 -0.43 2.34 12.71
CA ILE A 5 -0.86 1.06 12.13
C ILE A 5 -2.33 0.79 12.42
N ILE A 6 -2.78 1.08 13.64
CA ILE A 6 -4.20 0.94 14.03
C ILE A 6 -5.06 1.88 13.19
N ALA A 7 -4.67 3.14 13.04
CA ALA A 7 -5.39 4.10 12.20
C ALA A 7 -5.47 3.60 10.75
N TRP A 8 -4.35 3.17 10.16
CA TRP A 8 -4.31 2.60 8.82
C TRP A 8 -5.25 1.41 8.67
N SER A 9 -5.21 0.47 9.62
CA SER A 9 -6.08 -0.71 9.60
C SER A 9 -7.55 -0.29 9.69
N PHE A 10 -7.89 0.62 10.60
CA PHE A 10 -9.26 1.07 10.80
C PHE A 10 -9.83 1.80 9.57
N PHE A 11 -9.09 2.75 9.00
CA PHE A 11 -9.56 3.47 7.81
C PHE A 11 -9.58 2.58 6.57
N SER A 12 -8.63 1.64 6.43
CA SER A 12 -8.66 0.66 5.35
C SER A 12 -9.83 -0.31 5.48
N PHE A 13 -10.25 -0.69 6.70
CA PHE A 13 -11.46 -1.47 6.92
C PHE A 13 -12.71 -0.77 6.36
N ILE A 14 -12.89 0.50 6.72
CA ILE A 14 -14.00 1.32 6.22
C ILE A 14 -13.91 1.44 4.69
N PHE A 15 -12.72 1.73 4.19
CA PHE A 15 -12.47 1.86 2.75
C PHE A 15 -12.84 0.58 1.99
N PHE A 16 -12.34 -0.59 2.42
CA PHE A 16 -12.63 -1.84 1.73
C PHE A 16 -14.11 -2.19 1.76
N LYS A 17 -14.80 -1.98 2.89
CA LYS A 17 -16.24 -2.24 2.97
C LYS A 17 -17.01 -1.35 2.01
N VAL A 18 -16.79 -0.04 2.06
CA VAL A 18 -17.54 0.92 1.25
C VAL A 18 -17.19 0.83 -0.23
N MET A 19 -15.90 0.77 -0.56
CA MET A 19 -15.43 0.82 -1.95
C MET A 19 -15.78 -0.46 -2.72
N ILE A 20 -15.71 -1.64 -2.09
CA ILE A 20 -16.02 -2.90 -2.76
C ILE A 20 -17.52 -3.04 -2.96
N ASP A 21 -18.33 -2.70 -1.94
CA ASP A 21 -19.79 -2.69 -2.07
C ASP A 21 -20.27 -1.75 -3.17
N ALA A 22 -19.75 -0.52 -3.18
CA ALA A 22 -20.16 0.50 -4.14
C ALA A 22 -19.56 0.28 -5.54
N GLY A 23 -18.32 -0.21 -5.61
CA GLY A 23 -17.56 -0.32 -6.85
C GLY A 23 -17.87 -1.58 -7.65
N LEU A 24 -18.17 -2.70 -6.98
CA LEU A 24 -18.47 -3.99 -7.64
C LEU A 24 -19.96 -4.35 -7.57
N ASN A 25 -20.81 -3.49 -7.00
CA ASN A 25 -22.23 -3.80 -6.70
C ASN A 25 -22.41 -5.12 -5.93
N SER A 26 -21.40 -5.45 -5.13
CA SER A 26 -21.17 -6.79 -4.60
C SER A 26 -20.92 -6.72 -3.11
N ASP A 27 -21.76 -7.37 -2.32
CA ASP A 27 -21.72 -7.25 -0.87
C ASP A 27 -20.52 -8.01 -0.29
N ILE A 28 -19.48 -7.28 0.12
CA ILE A 28 -18.36 -7.87 0.87
C ILE A 28 -18.75 -7.97 2.35
N THR A 29 -18.53 -9.12 2.96
CA THR A 29 -18.86 -9.27 4.39
C THR A 29 -18.00 -8.37 5.26
N VAL A 30 -18.57 -7.87 6.36
CA VAL A 30 -17.86 -7.05 7.36
C VAL A 30 -16.62 -7.79 7.91
N LEU A 31 -16.73 -9.10 8.07
CA LEU A 31 -15.60 -9.92 8.52
C LEU A 31 -14.49 -9.99 7.46
N ALA A 32 -14.82 -10.14 6.18
CA ALA A 32 -13.84 -10.16 5.10
C ALA A 32 -13.10 -8.82 5.00
N SER A 33 -13.82 -7.69 5.04
CA SER A 33 -13.20 -6.37 5.01
C SER A 33 -12.32 -6.12 6.25
N LEU A 34 -12.73 -6.59 7.43
CA LEU A 34 -11.93 -6.49 8.65
C LEU A 34 -10.64 -7.31 8.57
N LEU A 35 -10.71 -8.53 8.06
CA LEU A 35 -9.53 -9.38 7.88
C LEU A 35 -8.57 -8.78 6.84
N MET A 36 -9.08 -8.25 5.73
CA MET A 36 -8.27 -7.55 4.74
C MET A 36 -7.56 -6.34 5.36
N ALA A 37 -8.25 -5.58 6.21
CA ALA A 37 -7.67 -4.46 6.91
C ALA A 37 -6.55 -4.84 7.90
N ILE A 38 -6.70 -5.94 8.63
CA ILE A 38 -5.66 -6.47 9.52
C ILE A 38 -4.41 -6.86 8.70
N VAL A 39 -4.60 -7.59 7.60
CA VAL A 39 -3.51 -7.97 6.70
C VAL A 39 -2.83 -6.71 6.12
N PHE A 40 -3.62 -5.73 5.68
CA PHE A 40 -3.11 -4.46 5.19
C PHE A 40 -2.27 -3.72 6.25
N GLY A 41 -2.73 -3.66 7.50
CA GLY A 41 -1.97 -3.07 8.61
C GLY A 41 -0.62 -3.75 8.84
N GLY A 42 -0.58 -5.08 8.75
CA GLY A 42 0.67 -5.86 8.77
C GLY A 42 1.58 -5.47 7.61
N ILE A 43 1.05 -5.41 6.38
CA ILE A 43 1.81 -5.01 5.19
C ILE A 43 2.38 -3.59 5.33
N VAL A 44 1.60 -2.62 5.79
CA VAL A 44 2.07 -1.25 6.05
C VAL A 44 3.26 -1.25 7.02
N PHE A 45 3.19 -2.03 8.10
CA PHE A 45 4.30 -2.15 9.04
C PHE A 45 5.56 -2.75 8.40
N PHE A 46 5.43 -3.90 7.74
CA PHE A 46 6.56 -4.59 7.12
C PHE A 46 7.17 -3.79 5.97
N SER A 47 6.33 -3.24 5.09
CA SER A 47 6.77 -2.45 3.94
C SER A 47 7.49 -1.17 4.37
N SER A 48 7.00 -0.48 5.40
CA SER A 48 7.70 0.67 6.00
C SER A 48 9.13 0.31 6.42
N GLY A 49 9.32 -0.85 7.06
CA GLY A 49 10.64 -1.35 7.45
C GLY A 49 11.54 -1.65 6.24
N VAL A 50 11.00 -2.32 5.22
CA VAL A 50 11.75 -2.63 3.99
C VAL A 50 12.16 -1.37 3.24
N TYR A 51 11.27 -0.38 3.11
CA TYR A 51 11.59 0.91 2.49
C TYR A 51 12.67 1.65 3.29
N ALA A 52 12.55 1.70 4.62
CA ALA A 52 13.55 2.33 5.48
C ALA A 52 14.94 1.71 5.30
N MET A 53 15.03 0.37 5.23
CA MET A 53 16.31 -0.32 4.99
C MET A 53 16.88 -0.02 3.60
N LYS A 54 16.07 -0.04 2.55
CA LYS A 54 16.54 0.22 1.17
C LYS A 54 16.94 1.68 0.94
N LEU A 55 16.32 2.59 1.68
CA LEU A 55 16.61 4.03 1.63
C LEU A 55 17.63 4.45 2.70
N PHE A 56 18.14 3.51 3.51
CA PHE A 56 19.09 3.79 4.58
C PHE A 56 20.32 4.56 4.07
N TYR A 57 20.94 4.12 2.97
CA TYR A 57 22.11 4.80 2.41
C TYR A 57 21.84 6.25 1.96
N ILE A 58 20.62 6.54 1.51
CA ILE A 58 20.19 7.88 1.11
C ILE A 58 19.96 8.75 2.37
N ASN A 59 19.40 8.15 3.41
CA ASN A 59 19.10 8.85 4.67
C ASN A 59 20.31 8.95 5.63
N ALA A 60 21.30 8.07 5.51
CA ALA A 60 22.47 7.98 6.39
C ALA A 60 23.59 8.94 6.00
N ASN A 61 23.67 9.35 4.73
CA ASN A 61 24.61 10.37 4.24
C ASN A 61 23.87 11.60 3.67
N PRO A 62 23.00 12.26 4.46
CA PRO A 62 22.22 13.38 3.96
C PRO A 62 23.16 14.55 3.60
N GLY A 63 22.96 15.15 2.42
CA GLY A 63 23.76 16.28 1.93
C GLY A 63 24.91 15.89 0.99
N SER A 64 25.32 14.62 0.95
CA SER A 64 26.35 14.15 0.00
C SER A 64 25.89 14.17 -1.46
N ARG A 65 24.58 14.00 -1.70
CA ARG A 65 23.93 14.07 -3.02
C ARG A 65 22.43 14.27 -2.84
N SER A 66 21.81 15.08 -3.69
CA SER A 66 20.35 15.13 -3.81
C SER A 66 19.85 13.85 -4.51
N ALA A 67 19.00 13.07 -3.83
CA ALA A 67 18.37 11.90 -4.43
C ALA A 67 17.15 12.34 -5.25
N THR A 68 17.10 11.93 -6.51
CA THR A 68 15.92 12.22 -7.35
C THR A 68 14.75 11.31 -6.96
N LEU A 69 13.52 11.76 -7.19
CA LEU A 69 12.32 10.92 -6.97
C LEU A 69 12.42 9.59 -7.75
N GLY A 70 13.00 9.62 -8.95
CA GLY A 70 13.23 8.43 -9.78
C GLY A 70 14.18 7.42 -9.13
N GLU A 71 15.24 7.86 -8.47
CA GLU A 71 16.17 6.97 -7.76
C GLU A 71 15.51 6.31 -6.54
N ILE A 72 14.67 7.05 -5.81
CA ILE A 72 13.90 6.50 -4.68
C ILE A 72 12.94 5.43 -5.21
N ILE A 73 12.15 5.75 -6.24
CA ILE A 73 11.21 4.82 -6.87
C ILE A 73 11.93 3.58 -7.39
N ALA A 74 13.05 3.72 -8.11
CA ALA A 74 13.80 2.59 -8.66
C ALA A 74 14.26 1.60 -7.56
N LYS A 75 14.57 2.10 -6.36
CA LYS A 75 14.95 1.27 -5.21
C LYS A 75 13.76 0.60 -4.54
N THR A 76 12.59 1.24 -4.51
CA THR A 76 11.43 0.78 -3.72
C THR A 76 10.29 0.16 -4.53
N ILE A 77 10.30 0.28 -5.86
CA ILE A 77 9.22 -0.21 -6.72
C ILE A 77 9.07 -1.73 -6.67
N TRP A 78 10.17 -2.47 -6.66
CA TRP A 78 10.13 -3.94 -6.59
C TRP A 78 9.49 -4.46 -5.29
N PRO A 79 9.91 -4.00 -4.09
CA PRO A 79 9.19 -4.32 -2.86
C PRO A 79 7.73 -3.91 -2.89
N PHE A 80 7.41 -2.72 -3.42
CA PHE A 80 6.02 -2.26 -3.54
C PHE A 80 5.17 -3.23 -4.35
N LEU A 81 5.64 -3.64 -5.53
CA LEU A 81 4.95 -4.62 -6.38
C LEU A 81 4.78 -5.97 -5.67
N LEU A 82 5.79 -6.41 -4.91
CA LEU A 82 5.72 -7.66 -4.14
C LEU A 82 4.67 -7.58 -3.02
N PHE A 83 4.58 -6.46 -2.31
CA PHE A 83 3.53 -6.26 -1.31
C PHE A 83 2.13 -6.16 -1.93
N CYS A 84 1.98 -5.51 -3.10
CA CYS A 84 0.73 -5.50 -3.84
C CYS A 84 0.30 -6.91 -4.26
N ALA A 85 1.21 -7.68 -4.87
CA ALA A 85 0.91 -9.06 -5.27
C ALA A 85 0.53 -9.93 -4.06
N GLY A 86 1.30 -9.85 -2.97
CA GLY A 86 0.99 -10.57 -1.73
C GLY A 86 -0.36 -10.17 -1.13
N PHE A 87 -0.71 -8.88 -1.20
CA PHE A 87 -1.99 -8.40 -0.70
C PHE A 87 -3.17 -8.85 -1.55
N ILE A 88 -3.03 -8.83 -2.89
CA ILE A 88 -4.04 -9.33 -3.82
C ILE A 88 -4.32 -10.81 -3.54
N ILE A 89 -3.26 -11.62 -3.44
CA ILE A 89 -3.38 -13.06 -3.17
C ILE A 89 -4.07 -13.29 -1.81
N SER A 90 -3.62 -12.61 -0.76
CA SER A 90 -4.20 -12.74 0.59
C SER A 90 -5.67 -12.33 0.62
N SER A 91 -6.00 -11.22 -0.04
CA SER A 91 -7.37 -10.71 -0.13
C SER A 91 -8.27 -11.66 -0.92
N ARG A 92 -7.76 -12.30 -1.98
CA ARG A 92 -8.50 -13.32 -2.73
C ARG A 92 -8.87 -14.51 -1.85
N PHE A 93 -7.94 -15.00 -1.03
CA PHE A 93 -8.22 -16.08 -0.07
C PHE A 93 -9.24 -15.68 0.98
N ILE A 94 -9.18 -14.45 1.48
CA ILE A 94 -10.17 -13.93 2.45
C ILE A 94 -11.56 -13.84 1.80
N VAL A 95 -11.66 -13.29 0.59
CA VAL A 95 -12.94 -13.19 -0.13
C VAL A 95 -13.52 -14.57 -0.41
N PHE A 96 -12.70 -15.51 -0.88
CA PHE A 96 -13.11 -16.90 -1.09
C PHE A 96 -13.64 -17.55 0.20
N GLY A 97 -12.94 -17.37 1.32
CA GLY A 97 -13.32 -17.97 2.61
C GLY A 97 -14.54 -17.33 3.27
N PHE A 98 -14.74 -16.02 3.10
CA PHE A 98 -15.67 -15.23 3.92
C PHE A 98 -16.70 -14.41 3.13
N SER A 99 -16.66 -14.37 1.79
CA SER A 99 -17.60 -13.60 0.97
C SER A 99 -18.03 -14.35 -0.30
N LYS A 100 -18.90 -15.36 -0.11
CA LYS A 100 -19.37 -16.27 -1.19
C LYS A 100 -20.06 -15.56 -2.37
N LYS A 101 -20.72 -14.42 -2.13
CA LYS A 101 -21.39 -13.66 -3.20
C LYS A 101 -20.36 -13.03 -4.14
N LEU A 102 -19.39 -12.30 -3.57
CA LEU A 102 -18.28 -11.69 -4.29
C LEU A 102 -17.41 -12.74 -5.00
N ASP A 103 -17.17 -13.88 -4.36
CA ASP A 103 -16.46 -14.99 -4.99
C ASP A 103 -17.19 -15.59 -6.21
N ARG A 104 -18.52 -15.66 -6.14
CA ARG A 104 -19.36 -16.10 -7.27
C ARG A 104 -19.28 -15.14 -8.44
N GLU A 105 -19.17 -13.84 -8.18
CA GLU A 105 -19.03 -12.83 -9.24
C GLU A 105 -17.69 -12.93 -9.95
N PHE A 106 -16.61 -13.18 -9.22
CA PHE A 106 -15.31 -13.49 -9.82
C PHE A 106 -15.28 -14.79 -10.62
N SER A 107 -16.21 -15.71 -10.37
CA SER A 107 -16.35 -16.97 -11.11
C SER A 107 -17.40 -16.90 -12.22
N GLY A 108 -18.08 -15.75 -12.37
CA GLY A 108 -19.14 -15.52 -13.34
C GLY A 108 -18.64 -15.11 -14.72
N TYR A 109 -19.56 -14.79 -15.62
CA TYR A 109 -19.28 -14.44 -17.01
C TYR A 109 -18.38 -13.20 -17.17
N ASN A 110 -18.47 -12.23 -16.24
CA ASN A 110 -17.62 -11.04 -16.19
C ASN A 110 -16.51 -11.15 -15.12
N GLY A 111 -16.18 -12.37 -14.69
CA GLY A 111 -15.30 -12.59 -13.53
C GLY A 111 -13.91 -11.98 -13.65
N GLU A 112 -13.36 -11.92 -14.86
CA GLU A 112 -12.06 -11.27 -15.11
C GLU A 112 -12.11 -9.75 -14.91
N GLU A 113 -13.19 -9.10 -15.36
CA GLU A 113 -13.38 -7.66 -15.22
C GLU A 113 -13.62 -7.28 -13.76
N GLU A 114 -14.49 -8.01 -13.07
CA GLU A 114 -14.75 -7.81 -11.63
C GLU A 114 -13.48 -8.03 -10.81
N PHE A 115 -12.68 -9.05 -11.15
CA PHE A 115 -11.42 -9.32 -10.48
C PHE A 115 -10.37 -8.21 -10.74
N PHE A 116 -10.32 -7.67 -11.96
CA PHE A 116 -9.46 -6.53 -12.28
C PHE A 116 -9.82 -5.30 -11.44
N TRP A 117 -11.10 -4.94 -11.38
CA TRP A 117 -11.58 -3.82 -10.57
C TRP A 117 -11.35 -4.04 -9.08
N PHE A 118 -11.57 -5.26 -8.59
CA PHE A 118 -11.22 -5.64 -7.23
C PHE A 118 -9.74 -5.39 -6.95
N CYS A 119 -8.83 -5.89 -7.80
CA CYS A 119 -7.38 -5.68 -7.64
C CYS A 119 -7.02 -4.20 -7.61
N LEU A 120 -7.64 -3.40 -8.49
CA LEU A 120 -7.43 -1.96 -8.55
C LEU A 120 -7.87 -1.29 -7.25
N PHE A 121 -9.07 -1.59 -6.75
CA PHE A 121 -9.61 -0.98 -5.53
C PHE A 121 -8.78 -1.34 -4.29
N ILE A 122 -8.43 -2.62 -4.12
CA ILE A 122 -7.67 -3.03 -2.92
C ILE A 122 -6.24 -2.49 -2.90
N CYS A 123 -5.68 -2.15 -4.07
CA CYS A 123 -4.35 -1.54 -4.16
C CYS A 123 -4.35 -0.05 -3.84
N ILE A 124 -5.49 0.65 -3.88
CA ILE A 124 -5.54 2.11 -3.64
C ILE A 124 -4.89 2.49 -2.29
N PRO A 125 -5.24 1.88 -1.14
CA PRO A 125 -4.59 2.20 0.13
C PRO A 125 -3.08 1.91 0.14
N LEU A 126 -2.62 0.87 -0.58
CA LEU A 126 -1.20 0.57 -0.71
C LEU A 126 -0.46 1.63 -1.53
N ILE A 127 -1.07 2.10 -2.62
CA ILE A 127 -0.52 3.18 -3.46
C ILE A 127 -0.42 4.46 -2.62
N VAL A 128 -1.47 4.80 -1.88
CA VAL A 128 -1.50 5.98 -0.99
C VAL A 128 -0.41 5.88 0.09
N HIS A 129 -0.26 4.70 0.71
CA HIS A 129 0.82 4.45 1.65
C HIS A 129 2.21 4.63 1.01
N TYR A 130 2.42 4.07 -0.18
CA TYR A 130 3.68 4.16 -0.91
C TYR A 130 4.04 5.61 -1.25
N ILE A 131 3.09 6.40 -1.74
CA ILE A 131 3.26 7.83 -2.01
C ILE A 131 3.65 8.59 -0.73
N MET A 132 3.01 8.28 0.40
CA MET A 132 3.35 8.87 1.70
C MET A 132 4.75 8.52 2.21
N VAL A 133 5.38 7.45 1.72
CA VAL A 133 6.78 7.13 2.02
C VAL A 133 7.73 7.89 1.09
N LEU A 134 7.38 8.00 -0.20
CA LEU A 134 8.22 8.64 -1.22
C LEU A 134 8.40 10.14 -0.97
N PHE A 135 7.30 10.87 -0.76
CA PHE A 135 7.32 12.34 -0.70
C PHE A 135 8.16 12.91 0.45
N PRO A 136 7.95 12.49 1.72
CA PRO A 136 8.75 12.99 2.83
C PRO A 136 10.22 12.62 2.69
N THR A 137 10.52 11.42 2.15
CA THR A 137 11.91 11.02 1.92
C THR A 137 12.57 11.93 0.88
N TYR A 138 11.90 12.20 -0.24
CA TYR A 138 12.38 13.13 -1.26
C TYR A 138 12.63 14.54 -0.71
N GLN A 139 11.66 15.10 0.03
CA GLN A 139 11.76 16.42 0.64
C GLN A 139 12.94 16.51 1.61
N ASN A 140 13.11 15.50 2.48
CA ASN A 140 14.21 15.46 3.44
C ASN A 140 15.58 15.45 2.76
N THR A 141 15.74 14.76 1.64
CA THR A 141 16.99 14.79 0.86
C THR A 141 17.25 16.12 0.17
N ALA A 142 16.22 16.73 -0.43
CA ALA A 142 16.36 17.98 -1.16
C ALA A 142 16.69 19.16 -0.24
N GLU A 143 16.00 19.27 0.90
CA GLU A 143 16.21 20.35 1.87
C GLU A 143 17.60 20.29 2.50
N ARG A 144 18.07 19.09 2.86
CA ARG A 144 19.38 18.91 3.48
C ARG A 144 20.54 19.18 2.52
N PHE A 145 20.40 18.83 1.24
CA PHE A 145 21.39 19.16 0.23
C PHE A 145 21.56 20.67 0.05
N ASN A 146 20.46 21.42 0.00
CA ASN A 146 20.51 22.88 -0.13
C ASN A 146 21.17 23.54 1.09
N LYS A 147 20.84 23.08 2.32
CA LYS A 147 21.48 23.57 3.54
C LYS A 147 22.99 23.33 3.58
N THR A 148 23.48 22.17 3.14
CA THR A 148 24.92 21.89 3.07
C THR A 148 25.64 22.86 2.12
N LYS A 149 25.03 23.14 0.96
CA LYS A 149 25.60 24.04 -0.05
C LYS A 149 25.64 25.51 0.38
N GLU A 150 24.77 25.94 1.29
CA GLU A 150 24.79 27.29 1.86
C GLU A 150 25.88 27.49 2.93
N MET A 151 26.46 26.41 3.45
CA MET A 151 27.52 26.45 4.47
C MET A 151 28.95 26.35 3.88
N GLU A 152 29.08 26.07 2.58
CA GLU A 152 30.34 26.01 1.82
C GLU A 152 30.61 27.33 1.10
#